data_AF-A0A954URV1-F1
#
_entry.id   AF-A0A954URV1-F1
#
_cell.length_a   1.000
_cell.length_b   1.000
_cell.length_c   1.000
_cell.angle_alpha   90.00
_cell.angle_beta   90.00
_cell.angle_gamma   90.00
#
_symmetry.space_group_name_H-M   'P 1'
#
loop_
_entity.id
_entity.type
_entity.pdbx_description
1 polymer ?
#
loop_
_entity_poly.entity_id
_entity_poly.type
_entity_poly.pdbx_seq_one_letter_code
_entity_poly.pdbx_strand_id
1 'polypeptide(L)'
;MNALERIDIEQMDCSVLIVEPKQELFSWLESRLSTQEPPKDWSDVYLPEENGVWVIPTIGAFGSSEAYRSFLREIKPTLLEIELQRFFLRETHQQGIAFDEATFDRFFELRHRDHLSDVRAICKS
;
A
#
# COMPACT_ATOMS: atom_id res chain seq x y z
N MET A 1 -13.33 0.97 -26.14
CA MET A 1 -12.61 2.09 -25.51
C MET A 1 -13.49 2.61 -24.40
N ASN A 2 -13.24 2.20 -23.15
CA ASN A 2 -13.97 2.73 -22.00
C ASN A 2 -13.38 4.09 -21.68
N ALA A 3 -14.23 5.12 -21.68
CA ALA A 3 -13.87 6.43 -21.19
C ALA A 3 -13.42 6.27 -19.73
N LEU A 4 -12.22 6.75 -19.41
CA LEU A 4 -11.84 7.00 -18.02
C LEU A 4 -12.78 8.08 -17.51
N GLU A 5 -13.87 7.67 -16.84
CA GLU A 5 -14.69 8.58 -16.06
C GLU A 5 -13.76 9.21 -15.02
N ARG A 6 -13.53 10.52 -15.17
CA ARG A 6 -12.96 11.34 -14.10
C ARG A 6 -13.95 11.25 -12.95
N ILE A 7 -13.61 10.45 -11.94
CA ILE A 7 -14.27 10.51 -10.65
C ILE A 7 -13.88 11.86 -10.06
N ASP A 8 -14.81 12.82 -10.03
CA ASP A 8 -14.64 14.05 -9.27
C ASP A 8 -14.63 13.70 -7.78
N ILE A 9 -13.43 13.44 -7.26
CA ILE A 9 -13.16 13.16 -5.83
C ILE A 9 -13.68 14.30 -4.93
N GLU A 10 -13.95 15.49 -5.48
CA GLU A 10 -14.48 16.64 -4.74
C GLU A 10 -15.88 16.43 -4.14
N GLN A 11 -16.63 15.40 -4.55
CA GLN A 11 -18.00 15.15 -4.05
C GLN A 11 -18.15 13.90 -3.18
N MET A 12 -17.08 13.13 -2.96
CA MET A 12 -17.13 11.94 -2.11
C MET A 12 -16.38 12.21 -0.80
N ASP A 13 -17.06 12.04 0.32
CA ASP A 13 -16.42 11.96 1.63
C ASP A 13 -15.50 10.73 1.61
N CYS A 14 -14.21 10.96 1.44
CA CYS A 14 -13.18 9.93 1.46
C CYS A 14 -12.12 10.23 2.52
N SER A 15 -11.59 9.16 3.10
CA SER A 15 -10.41 9.22 3.95
C SER A 15 -9.18 8.69 3.22
N VAL A 16 -8.01 8.98 3.77
CA VAL A 16 -6.73 8.51 3.25
C VAL A 16 -6.11 7.51 4.21
N LEU A 17 -5.70 6.36 3.69
CA LEU A 17 -4.79 5.43 4.35
C LEU A 17 -3.39 5.65 3.81
N ILE A 18 -2.45 5.86 4.72
CA ILE A 18 -1.02 5.88 4.44
C ILE A 18 -0.47 4.52 4.87
N VAL A 19 0.18 3.83 3.93
CA VAL A 19 0.85 2.55 4.15
C VAL A 19 2.34 2.83 4.30
N GLU A 20 2.85 2.68 5.52
CA GLU A 20 4.25 2.96 5.85
C GLU A 20 5.02 1.64 5.99
N PRO A 21 6.14 1.47 5.28
CA PRO A 21 6.98 0.27 5.42
C PRO A 21 7.69 0.25 6.77
N LYS A 22 7.78 -0.93 7.38
CA LYS A 22 8.51 -1.18 8.62
C LYS A 22 9.93 -1.68 8.36
N GLN A 23 10.79 -1.62 9.37
CA GLN A 23 12.18 -2.12 9.29
C GLN A 23 12.26 -3.60 8.91
N GLU A 24 11.27 -4.39 9.31
CA GLU A 24 11.14 -5.81 9.02
C GLU A 24 10.99 -6.09 7.51
N LEU A 25 10.34 -5.20 6.76
CA LEU A 25 10.26 -5.30 5.31
C LEU A 25 11.65 -5.15 4.69
N PHE A 26 12.40 -4.12 5.08
CA PHE A 26 13.74 -3.87 4.55
C PHE A 26 14.71 -5.00 4.90
N SER A 27 14.65 -5.49 6.13
CA SER A 27 15.45 -6.64 6.59
C SER A 27 15.12 -7.90 5.77
N TRP A 28 13.83 -8.10 5.46
CA TRP A 28 13.38 -9.20 4.60
C TRP A 28 13.86 -9.01 3.15
N LEU A 29 13.74 -7.81 2.58
CA LEU A 29 14.23 -7.48 1.24
C LEU A 29 15.74 -7.75 1.13
N GLU A 30 16.54 -7.25 2.08
CA GLU A 30 17.99 -7.50 2.14
C GLU A 30 18.32 -9.00 2.17
N SER A 31 17.59 -9.78 2.98
CA SER A 31 17.78 -11.23 3.05
C SER A 31 17.49 -11.92 1.71
N ARG A 32 16.54 -11.41 0.93
CA ARG A 32 16.18 -11.97 -0.39
C ARG A 32 17.19 -11.58 -1.45
N LEU A 33 17.66 -10.34 -1.43
CA LEU A 33 18.68 -9.85 -2.36
C LEU A 33 20.06 -10.47 -2.11
N SER A 34 20.36 -10.88 -0.87
CA SER A 34 21.63 -11.52 -0.52
C SER A 34 21.64 -13.05 -0.74
N THR A 35 20.47 -13.70 -0.74
CA THR A 35 20.36 -15.17 -0.89
C THR A 35 20.08 -15.62 -2.31
N GLN A 36 19.59 -14.75 -3.18
CA GLN A 36 19.54 -14.98 -4.62
C GLN A 36 20.88 -14.53 -5.22
N GLU A 37 21.35 -15.18 -6.31
CA GLU A 37 22.41 -14.56 -7.12
C GLU A 37 22.00 -13.09 -7.35
N PRO A 38 22.89 -12.11 -7.12
CA PRO A 38 22.54 -10.71 -7.24
C PRO A 38 21.81 -10.54 -8.57
N PRO A 39 20.63 -9.90 -8.59
CA PRO A 39 19.86 -9.78 -9.81
C PRO A 39 20.82 -9.28 -10.89
N LYS A 40 20.88 -10.00 -12.02
CA LYS A 40 21.80 -9.68 -13.13
C LYS A 40 21.68 -8.21 -13.54
N ASP A 41 20.53 -7.61 -13.23
CA ASP A 41 20.28 -6.19 -13.31
C ASP A 41 19.66 -5.66 -12.01
N TRP A 42 20.38 -4.77 -11.31
CA TRP A 42 19.82 -4.01 -10.18
C TRP A 42 18.67 -3.09 -10.64
N SER A 43 18.45 -2.94 -11.95
CA SER A 43 17.26 -2.30 -12.49
C SER A 43 15.96 -2.94 -12.01
N ASP A 44 15.95 -4.21 -11.60
CA ASP A 44 14.70 -4.93 -11.28
C ASP A 44 14.14 -4.63 -9.87
N VAL A 45 14.87 -3.85 -9.05
CA VAL A 45 14.45 -3.46 -7.69
C VAL A 45 14.29 -1.94 -7.63
N TYR A 46 13.10 -1.49 -7.27
CA TYR A 46 12.83 -0.09 -6.98
C TYR A 46 12.60 0.08 -5.48
N LEU A 47 13.25 1.06 -4.85
CA LEU A 47 12.93 1.44 -3.48
C LEU A 47 12.09 2.72 -3.54
N PRO A 48 10.77 2.64 -3.32
CA PRO A 48 9.92 3.82 -3.34
C PRO A 48 10.37 4.79 -2.25
N GLU A 49 10.61 6.05 -2.63
CA GLU A 49 10.94 7.13 -1.68
C GLU A 49 9.70 7.58 -0.87
N GLU A 50 8.49 7.23 -1.34
CA GLU A 50 7.22 7.67 -0.79
C GLU A 50 6.38 6.51 -0.23
N ASN A 51 5.63 6.79 0.84
CA ASN A 51 4.65 5.87 1.41
C ASN A 51 3.52 5.53 0.43
N GLY A 52 2.90 4.37 0.60
CA GLY A 52 1.69 4.03 -0.15
C GLY A 52 0.53 4.92 0.30
N VAL A 53 -0.28 5.42 -0.63
CA VAL A 53 -1.42 6.29 -0.34
C VAL A 53 -2.67 5.73 -0.99
N TRP A 54 -3.68 5.45 -0.18
CA TRP A 54 -4.91 4.80 -0.59
C TRP A 54 -6.12 5.64 -0.20
N VAL A 55 -7.03 5.84 -1.14
CA VAL A 55 -8.31 6.50 -0.87
C VAL A 55 -9.32 5.43 -0.46
N ILE A 56 -9.94 5.62 0.69
CA ILE A 56 -10.97 4.71 1.23
C ILE A 56 -12.25 5.48 1.54
N PRO A 57 -13.39 4.78 1.72
CA PRO A 57 -14.58 5.41 2.27
C PRO A 57 -14.28 6.10 3.61
N THR A 58 -14.91 7.24 3.88
CA THR A 58 -14.75 7.93 5.17
C THR A 58 -15.13 7.03 6.33
N ILE A 59 -14.44 7.16 7.48
CA ILE A 59 -14.73 6.37 8.69
C ILE A 59 -16.22 6.43 9.08
N GLY A 60 -16.84 7.61 8.93
CA GLY A 60 -18.27 7.80 9.18
C GLY A 60 -19.23 7.05 8.25
N ALA A 61 -18.75 6.51 7.12
CA ALA A 61 -19.54 5.69 6.22
C ALA A 61 -19.72 4.25 6.74
N PHE A 62 -18.90 3.81 7.70
CA PHE A 62 -19.00 2.48 8.29
C PHE A 62 -20.06 2.49 9.40
N GLY A 63 -21.00 1.54 9.36
CA GLY A 63 -22.08 1.45 10.35
C GLY A 63 -21.63 1.17 11.79
N SER A 64 -20.36 0.83 12.00
CA SER A 64 -19.73 0.71 13.32
C SER A 64 -18.19 0.73 13.20
N SER A 65 -17.51 0.95 14.33
CA SER A 65 -16.05 0.80 14.40
C SER A 65 -15.58 -0.63 14.13
N GLU A 66 -16.42 -1.64 14.39
CA GLU A 66 -16.11 -3.04 14.07
C GLU A 66 -16.18 -3.27 12.56
N ALA A 67 -17.18 -2.71 11.87
CA ALA A 67 -17.29 -2.78 10.41
C ALA A 67 -16.07 -2.14 9.73
N TYR A 68 -15.60 -1.00 10.23
CA TYR A 68 -14.37 -0.38 9.75
C TYR A 68 -13.13 -1.27 9.97
N ARG A 69 -13.00 -1.87 11.16
CA ARG A 69 -11.89 -2.79 11.45
C ARG A 69 -11.93 -4.01 10.52
N SER A 70 -13.09 -4.61 10.31
CA SER A 70 -13.25 -5.75 9.38
C SER A 70 -12.86 -5.38 7.96
N PHE A 71 -13.31 -4.21 7.48
CA PHE A 71 -12.87 -3.67 6.19
C PHE A 71 -11.35 -3.56 6.10
N LEU A 72 -10.68 -2.98 7.12
CA LEU A 72 -9.22 -2.89 7.12
C LEU A 72 -8.56 -4.28 7.07
N ARG A 73 -9.06 -5.27 7.81
CA ARG A 73 -8.53 -6.64 7.78
C ARG A 73 -8.65 -7.27 6.39
N GLU A 74 -9.78 -7.06 5.75
CA GLU A 74 -10.09 -7.62 4.43
C GLU A 74 -9.20 -7.03 3.32
N ILE A 75 -8.85 -5.74 3.39
CA ILE A 75 -8.03 -5.10 2.36
C ILE A 75 -6.52 -5.33 2.54
N LYS A 76 -6.04 -5.62 3.76
CA LYS A 76 -4.60 -5.79 4.05
C LYS A 76 -3.88 -6.80 3.13
N PRO A 77 -4.42 -7.99 2.83
CA PRO A 77 -3.80 -8.91 1.87
C PRO A 77 -3.57 -8.30 0.48
N THR A 78 -4.57 -7.55 -0.02
CA THR A 78 -4.48 -6.86 -1.31
C THR A 78 -3.49 -5.71 -1.25
N LEU A 79 -3.48 -4.93 -0.17
CA LEU A 79 -2.48 -3.88 0.04
C LEU A 79 -1.06 -4.48 0.08
N LEU A 80 -0.86 -5.60 0.77
CA LEU A 80 0.42 -6.29 0.83
C LEU A 80 0.93 -6.65 -0.58
N GLU A 81 0.08 -7.25 -1.41
CA GLU A 81 0.43 -7.62 -2.77
C GLU A 81 0.87 -6.41 -3.60
N ILE A 82 0.05 -5.36 -3.59
CA ILE A 82 0.27 -4.17 -4.41
C ILE A 82 1.47 -3.37 -3.91
N GLU A 83 1.63 -3.20 -2.61
CA GLU A 83 2.78 -2.49 -2.04
C GLU A 83 4.08 -3.25 -2.29
N LEU A 84 4.09 -4.59 -2.19
CA LEU A 84 5.28 -5.38 -2.55
C LEU A 84 5.64 -5.26 -4.04
N GLN A 85 4.66 -5.18 -4.93
CA GLN A 85 4.92 -4.92 -6.36
C GLN A 85 5.61 -3.57 -6.59
N ARG A 86 5.47 -2.59 -5.70
CA ARG A 86 6.24 -1.33 -5.79
C ARG A 86 7.73 -1.54 -5.57
N PHE A 87 8.13 -2.61 -4.86
CA PHE A 87 9.54 -2.91 -4.60
C PHE A 87 10.19 -3.78 -5.69
N PHE A 88 9.40 -4.46 -6.53
CA PHE A 88 9.87 -5.38 -7.55
C PHE A 88 9.30 -5.01 -8.92
N LEU A 89 10.15 -4.64 -9.89
CA LEU A 89 9.70 -4.20 -11.23
C LEU A 89 9.14 -5.32 -12.12
N ARG A 90 9.30 -6.58 -11.71
CA ARG A 90 8.83 -7.77 -12.45
C ARG A 90 8.16 -8.74 -11.48
N GLU A 91 7.36 -9.66 -12.03
CA GLU A 91 6.82 -10.83 -11.32
C GLU A 91 7.94 -11.81 -10.91
N THR A 92 8.99 -11.34 -10.24
CA THR A 92 9.98 -12.17 -9.58
C THR A 92 9.30 -12.80 -8.37
N HIS A 93 8.61 -13.90 -8.64
CA HIS A 93 8.18 -14.94 -7.73
C HIS A 93 8.26 -14.54 -6.25
N GLN A 94 7.16 -13.99 -5.71
CA GLN A 94 6.91 -13.74 -4.29
C GLN A 94 6.81 -15.08 -3.49
N GLN A 95 7.60 -16.09 -3.86
CA GLN A 95 7.64 -17.41 -3.26
C GLN A 95 8.07 -17.31 -1.80
N GLY A 96 7.21 -17.79 -0.89
CA GLY A 96 7.49 -17.81 0.56
C GLY A 96 6.95 -16.62 1.33
N ILE A 97 6.10 -15.78 0.72
CA ILE A 97 5.26 -14.80 1.42
C ILE A 97 3.83 -15.33 1.45
N ALA A 98 3.18 -15.27 2.62
CA ALA A 98 1.75 -15.45 2.74
C ALA A 98 1.06 -14.10 2.52
N PHE A 99 0.06 -14.04 1.63
CA PHE A 99 -0.74 -12.84 1.43
C PHE A 99 -1.89 -12.81 2.43
N ASP A 100 -1.56 -12.44 3.67
CA ASP A 100 -2.52 -12.37 4.78
C ASP A 100 -2.32 -11.12 5.65
N GLU A 101 -3.29 -10.86 6.54
CA GLU A 101 -3.25 -9.73 7.47
C GLU A 101 -1.99 -9.76 8.35
N ALA A 102 -1.58 -10.94 8.83
CA ALA A 102 -0.44 -11.07 9.74
C ALA A 102 0.87 -10.65 9.06
N THR A 103 1.03 -11.03 7.79
CA THR A 103 2.20 -10.68 6.99
C THR A 103 2.18 -9.20 6.63
N PHE A 104 1.01 -8.64 6.32
CA PHE A 104 0.87 -7.20 6.15
C PHE A 104 1.30 -6.46 7.42
N ASP A 105 0.74 -6.83 8.57
CA ASP A 105 1.02 -6.15 9.84
C ASP A 105 2.48 -6.28 10.29
N ARG A 106 3.17 -7.33 9.83
CA ARG A 106 4.62 -7.48 10.01
C ARG A 106 5.42 -6.49 9.17
N PHE A 107 5.02 -6.22 7.93
CA PHE A 107 5.81 -5.40 6.98
C PHE A 107 5.39 -3.95 6.91
N PHE A 108 4.15 -3.63 7.26
CA PHE A 108 3.57 -2.32 7.06
C PHE A 108 2.80 -1.85 8.30
N GLU A 109 2.66 -0.54 8.41
CA GLU A 109 1.77 0.15 9.34
C GLU A 109 0.73 0.95 8.53
N LEU A 110 -0.52 0.98 9.01
CA LEU A 110 -1.55 1.86 8.47
C LEU A 110 -1.68 3.10 9.35
N ARG A 111 -1.52 4.27 8.74
CA ARG A 111 -1.93 5.55 9.34
C ARG A 111 -3.13 6.11 8.60
N HIS A 112 -4.05 6.68 9.35
CA HIS A 112 -5.29 7.21 8.82
C HIS A 112 -5.27 8.75 8.83
N ARG A 113 -5.82 9.36 7.78
CA ARG A 113 -6.12 10.80 7.73
C ARG A 113 -7.56 11.00 7.29
N ASP A 114 -8.33 11.71 8.13
CA ASP A 114 -9.76 11.93 7.96
C ASP A 114 -10.14 12.79 6.75
N HIS A 115 -9.25 13.69 6.28
CA HIS A 115 -9.58 14.67 5.24
C HIS A 115 -8.53 14.79 4.12
N LEU A 116 -8.99 14.73 2.88
CA LEU A 116 -8.21 14.97 1.65
C LEU A 116 -7.80 16.43 1.46
N SER A 117 -8.33 17.37 2.26
CA SER A 117 -8.02 18.81 2.16
C SER A 117 -6.53 19.11 2.34
N ASP A 118 -5.78 18.24 3.01
CA ASP A 118 -4.35 18.41 3.27
C ASP A 118 -3.44 17.83 2.17
N VAL A 119 -3.97 17.02 1.25
CA VAL A 119 -3.20 16.44 0.12
C VAL A 119 -3.06 17.44 -1.03
N ARG A 120 -3.91 18.48 -1.08
CA ARG A 120 -3.87 19.55 -2.11
C ARG A 120 -2.56 20.36 -2.12
N ALA A 121 -1.73 20.27 -1.09
CA ALA A 121 -0.44 20.97 -1.03
C ALA A 121 0.63 20.34 -1.96
N ILE A 122 0.49 19.08 -2.36
CA ILE A 122 1.52 18.38 -3.15
C ILE A 122 1.24 18.47 -4.66
N CYS A 123 -0.01 18.68 -5.07
CA CYS A 123 -0.40 18.76 -6.48
C CYS A 123 -0.26 20.16 -7.11
N LYS A 124 0.43 21.11 -6.46
CA LYS A 124 0.81 22.40 -7.06
C LYS A 124 2.33 22.54 -7.05
N SER A 125 2.97 21.97 -8.08
CA SER A 125 4.29 22.38 -8.57
C SER A 125 4.14 22.81 -10.02
#